data_AF-A0A3Q8S3L5-F1
#
_entry.id   AF-A0A3Q8S3L5-F1
#
_cell.length_a   1.000
_cell.length_b   1.000
_cell.length_c   1.000
_cell.angle_alpha   90.00
_cell.angle_beta   90.00
_cell.angle_gamma   90.00
#
_symmetry.space_group_name_H-M   'P 1'
#
loop_
_entity.id
_entity.type
_entity.pdbx_description
1 polymer ?
#
loop_
_entity_poly.entity_id
_entity_poly.type
_entity_poly.pdbx_seq_one_letter_code
_entity_poly.pdbx_strand_id
1 'polypeptide(L)' 'MIKCNIRVLMAEHRIDDITELMERSGLSRNSINKLYKEINIETTKLETLFKLCDTFGCQLSDLIEYTPDN' A
#
# COMPACT_ATOMS: atom_id res chain seq x y z
N MET A 1 7.39 14.04 5.61
CA MET A 1 6.05 13.56 5.19
C MET A 1 6.11 12.23 4.40
N ILE A 2 5.20 11.27 4.68
CA ILE A 2 5.04 10.02 3.90
C ILE A 2 3.67 10.04 3.21
N LYS A 3 3.62 9.64 1.93
CA LYS A 3 2.38 9.51 1.14
C LYS A 3 2.26 8.10 0.56
N CYS A 4 1.04 7.55 0.48
CA CYS A 4 0.79 6.24 -0.10
C CYS A 4 -0.30 6.25 -1.17
N ASN A 5 0.04 5.78 -2.37
CA ASN A 5 -0.87 5.75 -3.53
C ASN A 5 -1.73 4.48 -3.60
N ILE A 6 -1.84 3.69 -2.52
CA ILE A 6 -2.55 2.40 -2.52
C ILE A 6 -3.99 2.50 -3.05
N ARG A 7 -4.69 3.61 -2.80
CA ARG A 7 -6.06 3.86 -3.31
C ARG A 7 -6.10 4.04 -4.82
N VAL A 8 -5.08 4.71 -5.38
CA VAL A 8 -4.95 4.92 -6.83
C VAL A 8 -4.67 3.58 -7.50
N LEU A 9 -3.71 2.82 -6.97
CA LEU A 9 -3.37 1.50 -7.49
C LEU A 9 -4.55 0.52 -7.39
N MET A 10 -5.33 0.54 -6.31
CA MET A 10 -6.56 -0.26 -6.21
C MET A 10 -7.55 0.08 -7.35
N ALA A 11 -7.75 1.37 -7.64
CA ALA A 11 -8.66 1.81 -8.71
C ALA A 11 -8.14 1.38 -10.10
N GLU A 12 -6.86 1.53 -10.38
CA GLU A 12 -6.22 1.12 -11.65
C GLU A 12 -6.33 -0.40 -11.88
N HIS A 13 -6.22 -1.18 -10.81
CA HIS A 13 -6.30 -2.65 -10.85
C HIS A 13 -7.72 -3.21 -10.67
N ARG A 14 -8.74 -2.35 -10.62
CA ARG A 14 -10.15 -2.73 -10.40
C ARG A 14 -10.31 -3.62 -9.16
N ILE A 15 -9.72 -3.18 -8.05
CA ILE A 15 -9.89 -3.78 -6.73
C ILE A 15 -10.90 -2.92 -5.97
N ASP A 16 -12.09 -3.47 -5.75
CA ASP A 16 -13.23 -2.69 -5.27
C ASP A 16 -13.19 -2.44 -3.77
N ASP A 17 -12.58 -3.36 -3.00
CA ASP A 17 -12.50 -3.24 -1.55
C ASP A 17 -11.22 -3.84 -0.94
N ILE A 18 -11.05 -3.59 0.36
CA ILE A 18 -9.88 -4.06 1.13
C ILE A 18 -9.86 -5.59 1.26
N THR A 19 -11.02 -6.25 1.29
CA THR A 19 -11.10 -7.71 1.41
C THR A 19 -10.52 -8.36 0.15
N GLU A 20 -10.88 -7.85 -1.02
CA GLU A 20 -10.30 -8.30 -2.29
C GLU A 20 -8.78 -8.06 -2.34
N LEU A 21 -8.31 -6.90 -1.87
CA LEU A 21 -6.86 -6.65 -1.79
C LEU A 21 -6.16 -7.66 -0.86
N MET A 22 -6.77 -7.98 0.29
CA MET A 22 -6.23 -8.98 1.21
C MET A 22 -6.10 -10.35 0.56
N GLU A 23 -7.11 -10.78 -0.19
CA GLU A 23 -7.11 -12.06 -0.90
C GLU A 23 -6.02 -12.11 -1.98
N ARG A 24 -5.90 -11.04 -2.78
CA ARG A 24 -4.90 -10.95 -3.84
C ARG A 24 -3.46 -10.86 -3.31
N SER A 25 -3.24 -10.12 -2.23
CA SER A 25 -1.89 -9.83 -1.72
C SER A 25 -1.43 -10.76 -0.59
N GLY A 26 -2.34 -11.56 -0.01
CA GLY A 26 -2.08 -12.36 1.20
C GLY A 26 -1.72 -11.53 2.44
N LEU A 27 -2.12 -10.26 2.50
CA LEU A 27 -1.80 -9.36 3.61
C LEU A 27 -2.94 -9.29 4.62
N SER A 28 -2.58 -9.04 5.89
CA SER A 28 -3.57 -8.78 6.93
C SER A 28 -4.29 -7.45 6.68
N ARG A 29 -5.56 -7.37 7.09
CA ARG A 29 -6.35 -6.12 7.08
C ARG A 29 -5.63 -4.97 7.78
N ASN A 30 -4.96 -5.26 8.90
CA ASN A 30 -4.25 -4.24 9.67
C ASN A 30 -3.08 -3.65 8.88
N SER A 31 -2.32 -4.48 8.17
CA SER A 31 -1.21 -4.04 7.31
C SER A 31 -1.71 -3.11 6.20
N ILE A 32 -2.80 -3.49 5.52
CA ILE A 32 -3.40 -2.67 4.46
C ILE A 32 -3.98 -1.37 5.03
N ASN A 33 -4.69 -1.42 6.16
CA ASN A 33 -5.36 -0.25 6.74
C ASN A 33 -4.40 0.88 7.10
N LYS A 34 -3.19 0.58 7.56
CA LYS A 34 -2.17 1.61 7.86
C LYS A 34 -1.85 2.44 6.61
N LEU A 35 -1.64 1.75 5.48
CA LEU A 35 -1.34 2.37 4.20
C LEU A 35 -2.57 3.06 3.62
N TYR A 36 -3.72 2.39 3.63
CA TYR A 36 -4.98 2.90 3.08
C TYR A 36 -5.49 4.15 3.80
N LYS A 37 -5.30 4.23 5.12
CA LYS A 37 -5.70 5.39 5.94
C LYS A 37 -4.59 6.40 6.13
N GLU A 38 -3.39 6.10 5.63
CA GLU A 38 -2.18 6.90 5.85
C GLU A 38 -1.87 7.16 7.34
N ILE A 39 -2.02 6.14 8.19
CA ILE A 39 -1.77 6.22 9.64
C ILE A 39 -0.60 5.32 10.03
N ASN A 40 0.39 5.90 10.71
CA ASN A 40 1.59 5.22 11.20
C ASN A 40 2.31 4.43 10.08
N ILE A 41 2.40 5.01 8.88
CA ILE A 41 2.97 4.37 7.68
C ILE A 41 4.42 3.97 7.92
N GLU A 42 5.18 4.76 8.68
CA GLU A 42 6.58 4.52 9.05
C GLU A 42 6.80 3.19 9.79
N THR A 43 5.75 2.64 10.41
CA THR A 43 5.81 1.32 11.07
C THR A 43 5.57 0.14 10.12
N THR A 44 5.35 0.41 8.83
CA THR A 44 5.08 -0.62 7.83
C THR A 44 6.34 -1.40 7.51
N LYS A 45 6.26 -2.74 7.62
CA LYS A 45 7.35 -3.62 7.20
C LYS A 45 7.56 -3.52 5.70
N LEU A 46 8.81 -3.49 5.24
CA LEU A 46 9.15 -3.51 3.81
C LEU A 46 8.52 -4.70 3.06
N GLU A 47 8.43 -5.87 3.69
CA GLU A 47 7.74 -7.04 3.12
C GLU A 47 6.29 -6.76 2.73
N THR A 48 5.57 -5.94 3.51
CA THR A 48 4.20 -5.51 3.17
C THR A 48 4.19 -4.71 1.88
N LEU A 49 5.15 -3.79 1.72
CA LEU A 49 5.27 -2.95 0.54
C LEU A 49 5.63 -3.79 -0.68
N PHE A 50 6.55 -4.75 -0.56
CA PHE A 50 6.89 -5.66 -1.66
C PHE A 50 5.72 -6.53 -2.09
N LYS A 51 4.96 -7.12 -1.16
CA LYS A 51 3.76 -7.89 -1.50
C LYS A 51 2.73 -7.04 -2.25
N LEU A 52 2.56 -5.77 -1.87
CA LEU A 52 1.68 -4.86 -2.62
C LEU A 52 2.26 -4.54 -4.01
N CYS A 53 3.56 -4.29 -4.13
CA CYS A 53 4.21 -4.08 -5.42
C CYS A 53 4.02 -5.29 -6.34
N ASP A 54 4.19 -6.52 -5.83
CA ASP A 54 3.96 -7.75 -6.59
C ASP A 54 2.47 -7.91 -6.97
N THR A 55 1.55 -7.53 -6.07
CA THR A 55 0.11 -7.59 -6.31
C THR A 55 -0.34 -6.61 -7.40
N PHE A 56 0.22 -5.41 -7.39
CA PHE A 56 -0.07 -4.37 -8.38
C PHE A 56 0.85 -4.44 -9.61
N GLY A 57 1.91 -5.22 -9.59
CA GLY A 57 2.94 -5.19 -10.64
C GLY A 57 3.57 -3.80 -10.82
N CYS A 58 3.73 -3.04 -9.73
CA CYS A 58 4.24 -1.66 -9.75
C CYS A 58 5.61 -1.53 -9.08
N GLN A 59 6.30 -0.41 -9.28
CA GLN A 59 7.52 -0.09 -8.54
C GLN A 59 7.18 0.42 -7.14
N LEU A 60 8.14 0.31 -6.21
CA LEU A 60 7.97 0.83 -4.85
C LEU A 60 7.68 2.34 -4.84
N SER A 61 8.30 3.09 -5.76
CA SER A 61 8.07 4.53 -5.94
C SER A 61 6.66 4.88 -6.41
N ASP A 62 5.97 3.95 -7.09
CA ASP A 62 4.59 4.15 -7.50
C ASP A 62 3.64 4.01 -6.30
N LEU A 63 4.02 3.19 -5.31
CA LEU A 63 3.23 2.90 -4.11
C LEU A 63 3.46 3.89 -2.95
N ILE A 64 4.70 4.28 -2.69
CA ILE A 64 5.07 5.09 -1.52
C ILE A 64 6.10 6.17 -1.86
N GLU A 65 5.88 7.36 -1.29
CA GLU A 65 6.78 8.50 -1.42
C GLU A 65 7.14 9.03 -0.03
N TYR A 66 8.43 9.35 0.17
CA TYR A 66 8.92 10.00 1.38
C TYR A 66 9.58 11.33 1.02
N THR A 67 9.11 12.39 1.64
CA THR A 67 9.72 13.73 1.59
C THR A 67 10.29 14.04 2.98
N PRO A 68 11.60 14.33 3.12
CA PRO A 68 12.15 14.81 4.39
C PRO A 68 11.45 16.10 4.84
N ASP A 69 11.23 16.25 6.13
CA ASP A 69 10.81 17.54 6.68
C ASP A 69 12.09 18.41 6.80
N ASN A 70 12.07 19.60 6.19
CA ASN A 70 13.20 20.54 6.18
C ASN A 70 13.61 20.99 7.58
#